data_AF-A0A7V1APV7-F1
#
_entry.id   AF-A0A7V1APV7-F1
#
_cell.length_a   1.000
_cell.length_b   1.000
_cell.length_c   1.000
_cell.angle_alpha   90.00
_cell.angle_beta   90.00
_cell.angle_gamma   90.00
#
_symmetry.space_group_name_H-M   'P 1'
#
loop_
_entity.id
_entity.type
_entity.pdbx_description
1 polymer ?
#
loop_
_entity_poly.entity_id
_entity_poly.type
_entity_poly.pdbx_seq_one_letter_code
_entity_poly.pdbx_strand_id
1 'polypeptide(L)'
;MEKLGNGSKESDRLMEFNQVTDSPRVRIGVLQHEDEMTFRATGGFVGFDLNGKKVFEGKKEYAYKITHDTSDAGEIRYAVRMHIRGSEREANERIGEWKSSGVETTKLQVGQKIPLVGGKVYDNREFWILSGTFFSEDEAEVHRRSLPDFGGMKVVPVITRPARGDLHLEGLVVKGGIRLVPANKSGRFILDNIRVGIGFHWDHRESQEY
;
A
#
# COMPACT_ATOMS: atom_id res chain seq x y z
N MET A 1 -45.88 -5.53 -21.49
CA MET A 1 -44.82 -5.69 -22.51
C MET A 1 -43.76 -4.66 -22.16
N GLU A 2 -42.68 -4.98 -21.42
CA GLU A 2 -41.52 -5.81 -21.80
C GLU A 2 -40.93 -5.31 -23.14
N LYS A 3 -39.67 -4.85 -23.28
CA LYS A 3 -38.33 -5.26 -22.76
C LYS A 3 -37.36 -4.05 -22.76
N LEU A 4 -36.46 -3.85 -21.77
CA LEU A 4 -35.03 -4.27 -21.69
C LEU A 4 -34.21 -3.93 -22.96
N GLY A 5 -33.02 -3.33 -22.95
CA GLY A 5 -32.03 -2.96 -21.93
C GLY A 5 -30.70 -2.54 -22.60
N ASN A 6 -29.65 -2.41 -21.79
CA ASN A 6 -28.23 -2.04 -22.04
C ASN A 6 -27.93 -0.54 -21.86
N GLY A 7 -27.07 -0.10 -20.95
CA GLY A 7 -26.06 -0.78 -20.15
C GLY A 7 -24.85 0.14 -20.03
N SER A 8 -24.87 1.13 -19.13
CA SER A 8 -23.68 1.93 -18.83
C SER A 8 -22.92 1.29 -17.67
N LYS A 9 -21.91 0.51 -18.04
CA LYS A 9 -20.74 0.24 -17.20
C LYS A 9 -20.02 1.56 -16.97
N GLU A 10 -20.15 2.16 -15.79
CA GLU A 10 -19.19 3.15 -15.30
C GLU A 10 -18.96 2.90 -13.81
N SER A 11 -18.20 1.84 -13.54
CA SER A 11 -17.48 1.65 -12.29
C SER A 11 -16.12 2.35 -12.39
N ASP A 12 -16.10 3.63 -12.77
CA ASP A 12 -14.86 4.42 -12.82
C ASP A 12 -14.70 5.25 -11.55
N ARG A 13 -13.74 4.78 -10.77
CA ARG A 13 -13.17 5.34 -9.56
C ARG A 13 -12.78 6.81 -9.78
N LEU A 14 -13.64 7.76 -9.38
CA LEU A 14 -13.20 9.15 -9.26
C LEU A 14 -12.47 9.31 -7.92
N MET A 15 -11.14 9.26 -8.00
CA MET A 15 -10.25 9.87 -7.01
C MET A 15 -10.63 11.35 -6.89
N GLU A 16 -10.85 11.85 -5.68
CA GLU A 16 -11.15 13.27 -5.50
C GLU A 16 -9.89 14.09 -5.75
N PHE A 17 -9.99 15.17 -6.50
CA PHE A 17 -8.87 16.05 -6.80
C PHE A 17 -8.99 17.35 -6.01
N ASN A 18 -7.86 17.90 -5.59
CA ASN A 18 -7.79 19.28 -5.14
C ASN A 18 -8.07 20.19 -6.34
N GLN A 19 -9.18 20.93 -6.30
CA GLN A 19 -9.64 21.78 -7.40
C GLN A 19 -8.70 22.96 -7.71
N VAL A 20 -7.73 23.26 -6.84
CA VAL A 20 -6.77 24.36 -7.03
C VAL A 20 -5.47 23.86 -7.65
N THR A 21 -5.01 22.66 -7.27
CA THR A 21 -3.69 22.14 -7.65
C THR A 21 -3.75 20.97 -8.62
N ASP A 22 -4.95 20.50 -8.96
CA ASP A 22 -5.21 19.28 -9.76
C ASP A 22 -4.43 18.05 -9.22
N SER A 23 -4.12 18.07 -7.93
CA SER A 23 -3.43 16.98 -7.25
C SER A 23 -4.45 16.04 -6.61
N PRO A 24 -4.23 14.72 -6.64
CA PRO A 24 -5.12 13.77 -5.99
C PRO A 24 -5.20 14.08 -4.49
N ARG A 25 -6.42 14.23 -3.99
CA ARG A 25 -6.70 14.52 -2.59
C ARG A 25 -6.68 13.20 -1.83
N VAL A 26 -5.51 12.85 -1.31
CA VAL A 26 -5.33 11.69 -0.44
C VAL A 26 -5.54 12.13 1.00
N ARG A 27 -6.63 11.69 1.63
CA ARG A 27 -6.78 11.78 3.09
C ARG A 27 -6.22 10.51 3.71
N ILE A 28 -5.11 10.63 4.43
CA ILE A 28 -4.53 9.52 5.19
C ILE A 28 -4.86 9.77 6.65
N GLY A 29 -5.87 9.08 7.18
CA GLY A 29 -6.02 8.90 8.62
C GLY A 29 -5.21 7.67 9.02
N VAL A 30 -4.16 7.85 9.81
CA VAL A 30 -3.36 6.73 10.30
C VAL A 30 -3.81 6.42 11.72
N LEU A 31 -4.55 5.34 11.90
CA LEU A 31 -4.82 4.75 13.21
C LEU A 31 -3.80 3.66 13.45
N GLN A 32 -2.82 3.94 14.30
CA GLN A 32 -1.80 2.98 14.70
C GLN A 32 -2.18 2.42 16.08
N HIS A 33 -2.05 1.10 16.25
CA HIS A 33 -2.11 0.40 17.55
C HIS A 33 -3.50 0.13 18.16
N GLU A 34 -4.58 0.04 17.37
CA GLU A 34 -5.86 -0.49 17.86
C GLU A 34 -6.07 -1.92 17.34
N ASP A 35 -6.25 -2.89 18.25
CA ASP A 35 -6.59 -4.28 17.90
C ASP A 35 -8.04 -4.42 17.43
N GLU A 36 -8.89 -3.48 17.83
CA GLU A 36 -10.29 -3.42 17.43
C GLU A 36 -10.77 -1.99 17.23
N MET A 37 -11.72 -1.83 16.32
CA MET A 37 -12.34 -0.55 16.03
C MET A 37 -13.83 -0.74 15.81
N THR A 38 -14.62 0.16 16.40
CA THR A 38 -16.04 0.28 16.08
C THR A 38 -16.24 1.47 15.16
N PHE A 39 -17.04 1.31 14.14
CA PHE A 39 -17.38 2.38 13.21
C PHE A 39 -18.83 2.35 12.78
N ARG A 40 -19.34 3.51 12.36
CA ARG A 40 -20.66 3.68 11.74
C ARG A 40 -20.52 4.45 10.45
N ALA A 41 -21.52 4.33 9.60
CA ALA A 41 -21.61 5.10 8.36
C ALA A 41 -22.90 5.92 8.33
N THR A 42 -22.82 7.18 7.89
CA THR A 42 -24.00 8.06 7.79
C THR A 42 -24.95 7.68 6.65
N GLY A 43 -24.55 6.72 5.83
CA GLY A 43 -25.31 6.08 4.75
C GLY A 43 -24.97 4.60 4.63
N GLY A 44 -25.62 3.89 3.69
CA GLY A 44 -25.18 2.54 3.33
C GLY A 44 -23.77 2.55 2.75
N PHE A 45 -23.05 1.44 2.81
CA PHE A 45 -21.69 1.32 2.27
C PHE A 45 -21.40 -0.06 1.71
N VAL A 46 -20.33 -0.15 0.93
CA VAL A 46 -19.84 -1.41 0.36
C VAL A 46 -18.39 -1.62 0.75
N GLY A 47 -18.07 -2.83 1.20
CA GLY A 47 -16.70 -3.27 1.47
C GLY A 47 -16.14 -4.04 0.28
N PHE A 48 -14.93 -3.67 -0.14
CA PHE A 48 -14.15 -4.36 -1.16
C PHE A 48 -12.86 -4.92 -0.56
N ASP A 49 -12.42 -6.09 -1.00
CA ASP A 49 -11.06 -6.54 -0.74
C ASP A 49 -10.04 -5.65 -1.49
N LEU A 50 -8.75 -5.84 -1.20
CA LEU A 50 -7.69 -5.07 -1.86
C LEU A 50 -7.56 -5.36 -3.37
N ASN A 51 -8.17 -6.43 -3.86
CA ASN A 51 -8.26 -6.75 -5.29
C ASN A 51 -9.47 -6.07 -5.97
N GLY A 52 -10.33 -5.38 -5.20
CA GLY A 52 -11.53 -4.72 -5.69
C GLY A 52 -12.75 -5.63 -5.82
N LYS A 53 -12.69 -6.88 -5.32
CA LYS A 53 -13.87 -7.74 -5.23
C LYS A 53 -14.74 -7.27 -4.07
N LYS A 54 -16.04 -7.12 -4.33
CA LYS A 54 -17.02 -6.83 -3.28
C LYS A 54 -17.10 -8.02 -2.31
N VAL A 55 -16.97 -7.74 -1.02
CA VAL A 55 -16.99 -8.75 0.05
C VAL A 55 -18.02 -8.48 1.14
N PHE A 56 -18.50 -7.23 1.26
CA PHE A 56 -19.41 -6.84 2.33
C PHE A 56 -20.37 -5.71 1.92
N GLU A 57 -21.56 -5.67 2.53
CA GLU A 57 -22.50 -4.55 2.45
C GLU A 57 -22.93 -4.11 3.84
N GLY A 58 -22.81 -2.81 4.08
CA GLY A 58 -23.15 -2.20 5.35
C GLY A 58 -24.34 -1.26 5.27
N LYS A 59 -25.02 -1.12 6.40
CA LYS A 59 -26.22 -0.33 6.60
C LYS A 59 -25.88 0.99 7.28
N LYS A 60 -26.71 2.00 6.98
CA LYS A 60 -26.66 3.32 7.62
C LYS A 60 -26.84 3.19 9.14
N GLU A 61 -26.05 3.97 9.89
CA GLU A 61 -26.07 4.11 11.36
C GLU A 61 -25.91 2.81 12.17
N TYR A 62 -25.59 1.68 11.54
CA TYR A 62 -25.30 0.45 12.26
C TYR A 62 -23.84 0.44 12.72
N ALA A 63 -23.61 0.09 13.98
CA ALA A 63 -22.28 -0.01 14.56
C ALA A 63 -21.63 -1.33 14.15
N TYR A 64 -20.57 -1.23 13.37
CA TYR A 64 -19.77 -2.34 12.87
C TYR A 64 -18.48 -2.43 13.67
N LYS A 65 -18.06 -3.66 13.97
CA LYS A 65 -16.75 -3.91 14.59
C LYS A 65 -15.78 -4.54 13.60
N ILE A 66 -14.61 -3.93 13.45
CA ILE A 66 -13.45 -4.55 12.78
C ILE A 66 -12.45 -4.95 13.85
N THR A 67 -12.04 -6.20 13.85
CA THR A 67 -10.96 -6.68 14.71
C THR A 67 -9.80 -7.16 13.85
N HIS A 68 -8.60 -6.85 14.31
CA HIS A 68 -7.39 -7.51 13.85
C HIS A 68 -7.44 -8.98 14.30
N ASP A 69 -7.20 -9.92 13.38
CA ASP A 69 -7.19 -11.35 13.69
C ASP A 69 -5.75 -11.85 13.80
N THR A 70 -5.09 -12.06 12.67
CA THR A 70 -3.68 -12.46 12.60
C THR A 70 -2.86 -11.42 11.86
N SER A 71 -1.61 -11.20 12.29
CA SER A 71 -0.61 -10.50 11.49
C SER A 71 0.70 -11.27 11.43
N ASP A 72 1.25 -11.29 10.23
CA ASP A 72 2.62 -11.69 9.98
C ASP A 72 3.45 -10.44 9.72
N ALA A 73 4.41 -10.17 10.61
CA ALA A 73 5.37 -9.10 10.40
C ALA A 73 6.08 -9.29 9.06
N GLY A 74 6.21 -8.21 8.30
CA GLY A 74 7.05 -8.20 7.11
C GLY A 74 8.51 -8.44 7.47
N GLU A 75 9.28 -8.89 6.48
CA GLU A 75 10.70 -9.12 6.63
C GLU A 75 11.49 -8.15 5.75
N ILE A 76 12.30 -7.33 6.41
CA ILE A 76 13.21 -6.39 5.77
C ILE A 76 14.61 -6.96 5.89
N ARG A 77 15.29 -7.06 4.75
CA ARG A 77 16.71 -7.36 4.66
C ARG A 77 17.43 -6.16 4.06
N TYR A 78 18.75 -6.16 4.13
CA TYR A 78 19.57 -5.13 3.51
C TYR A 78 20.26 -5.69 2.28
N ALA A 79 20.40 -4.86 1.24
CA ALA A 79 21.13 -5.24 0.03
C ALA A 79 21.93 -4.04 -0.49
N VAL A 80 22.97 -4.29 -1.27
CA VAL A 80 23.75 -3.22 -1.90
C VAL A 80 23.15 -2.93 -3.28
N ARG A 81 22.53 -1.76 -3.45
CA ARG A 81 22.05 -1.29 -4.74
C ARG A 81 23.21 -0.75 -5.57
N MET A 82 23.52 -1.47 -6.64
CA MET A 82 24.60 -1.15 -7.56
C MET A 82 24.14 -0.19 -8.66
N HIS A 83 22.95 -0.40 -9.21
CA HIS A 83 22.41 0.42 -10.29
C HIS A 83 20.87 0.48 -10.29
N ILE A 84 20.35 1.48 -10.99
CA ILE A 84 18.92 1.68 -11.30
C ILE A 84 18.79 1.80 -12.82
N ARG A 85 17.83 1.10 -13.43
CA ARG A 85 17.54 1.18 -14.87
C ARG A 85 16.04 1.29 -15.12
N GLY A 86 15.66 2.05 -16.14
CA GLY A 86 14.25 2.23 -16.51
C GLY A 86 13.67 1.07 -17.31
N SER A 87 14.52 0.22 -17.90
CA SER A 87 14.09 -0.92 -18.71
C SER A 87 14.69 -2.24 -18.25
N GLU A 88 13.95 -3.32 -18.48
CA GLU A 88 14.40 -4.67 -18.12
C GLU A 88 15.61 -5.10 -18.94
N ARG A 89 15.67 -4.71 -20.22
CA ARG A 89 16.78 -5.01 -21.13
C ARG A 89 18.10 -4.43 -20.59
N GLU A 90 18.12 -3.13 -20.28
CA GLU A 90 19.30 -2.47 -19.72
C GLU A 90 19.71 -3.04 -18.37
N ALA A 91 18.73 -3.46 -17.55
CA ALA A 91 19.01 -4.12 -16.29
C ALA A 91 19.73 -5.46 -16.50
N ASN A 92 19.25 -6.28 -17.45
CA ASN A 92 19.86 -7.57 -17.78
C ASN A 92 21.26 -7.43 -18.39
N GLU A 93 21.49 -6.43 -19.24
CA GLU A 93 22.82 -6.12 -19.79
C GLU A 93 23.83 -5.85 -18.67
N ARG A 94 23.46 -5.00 -17.70
CA ARG A 94 24.31 -4.70 -16.54
C ARG A 94 24.53 -5.87 -15.61
N ILE A 95 23.52 -6.72 -15.41
CA ILE A 95 23.69 -7.98 -14.67
C ILE A 95 24.71 -8.88 -15.36
N GLY A 96 24.71 -8.94 -16.69
CA GLY A 96 25.70 -9.68 -17.48
C GLY A 96 27.13 -9.19 -17.26
N GLU A 97 27.35 -7.87 -17.27
CA GLU A 97 28.66 -7.25 -16.99
C GLU A 97 29.18 -7.62 -15.59
N TRP A 98 28.34 -7.50 -14.56
CA TRP A 98 28.71 -7.86 -13.19
C TRP A 98 28.96 -9.36 -13.01
N LYS A 99 28.15 -10.19 -13.67
CA LYS A 99 28.35 -11.65 -13.68
C LYS A 99 29.69 -12.02 -14.30
N SER A 100 30.10 -11.36 -15.39
CA SER A 100 31.43 -11.57 -16.00
C SER A 100 32.60 -11.13 -15.11
N SER A 101 32.33 -10.25 -14.14
CA SER A 101 33.29 -9.79 -13.13
C SER A 101 33.25 -10.63 -11.84
N GLY A 102 32.48 -11.72 -11.82
CA GLY A 102 32.35 -12.61 -10.65
C GLY A 102 31.45 -12.10 -9.52
N VAL A 103 30.67 -11.03 -9.76
CA VAL A 103 29.76 -10.47 -8.76
C VAL A 103 28.35 -11.02 -8.96
N GLU A 104 27.81 -11.69 -7.95
CA GLU A 104 26.42 -12.11 -7.95
C GLU A 104 25.48 -10.92 -7.73
N THR A 105 24.44 -10.87 -8.56
CA THR A 105 23.44 -9.80 -8.53
C THR A 105 22.02 -10.33 -8.70
N THR A 106 21.08 -9.62 -8.10
CA THR A 106 19.65 -9.88 -8.18
C THR A 106 18.95 -8.65 -8.75
N LYS A 107 17.90 -8.88 -9.55
CA LYS A 107 17.06 -7.82 -10.12
C LYS A 107 15.79 -7.66 -9.29
N LEU A 108 15.47 -6.43 -8.90
CA LEU A 108 14.22 -6.10 -8.22
C LEU A 108 13.49 -5.00 -9.00
N GLN A 109 12.25 -5.24 -9.42
CA GLN A 109 11.41 -4.18 -9.98
C GLN A 109 10.75 -3.42 -8.83
N VAL A 110 10.89 -2.10 -8.82
CA VAL A 110 10.21 -1.20 -7.89
C VAL A 110 9.35 -0.20 -8.67
N GLY A 111 8.49 0.53 -7.96
CA GLY A 111 7.53 1.45 -8.57
C GLY A 111 6.32 0.74 -9.19
N GLN A 112 5.43 1.53 -9.77
CA GLN A 112 4.16 1.04 -10.33
C GLN A 112 3.64 1.97 -11.44
N LYS A 113 2.70 1.45 -12.24
CA LYS A 113 1.91 2.29 -13.13
C LYS A 113 0.77 2.94 -12.35
N ILE A 114 0.72 4.26 -12.37
CA ILE A 114 -0.32 5.05 -11.73
C ILE A 114 -1.25 5.58 -12.83
N PRO A 115 -2.48 5.06 -12.95
CA PRO A 115 -3.47 5.64 -13.85
C PRO A 115 -3.88 7.02 -13.32
N LEU A 116 -3.91 8.01 -14.22
CA LEU A 116 -4.31 9.39 -13.96
C LEU A 116 -5.63 9.69 -14.67
N VAL A 117 -6.31 10.76 -14.24
CA VAL A 117 -7.53 11.26 -14.90
C VAL A 117 -7.25 11.62 -16.36
N GLY A 118 -8.22 11.36 -17.23
CA GLY A 118 -8.10 11.59 -18.67
C GLY A 118 -7.30 10.53 -19.41
N GLY A 119 -7.16 9.32 -18.85
CA GLY A 119 -6.55 8.17 -19.52
C GLY A 119 -5.01 8.22 -19.61
N LYS A 120 -4.37 9.18 -18.96
CA LYS A 120 -2.91 9.24 -18.85
C LYS A 120 -2.42 8.20 -17.85
N VAL A 121 -1.21 7.68 -18.06
CA VAL A 121 -0.55 6.75 -17.14
C VAL A 121 0.81 7.32 -16.79
N TYR A 122 1.07 7.50 -15.50
CA TYR A 122 2.40 7.80 -14.98
C TYR A 122 3.09 6.48 -14.61
N ASP A 123 4.18 6.15 -15.30
CA ASP A 123 4.94 4.92 -15.06
C ASP A 123 6.28 5.29 -14.42
N ASN A 124 6.43 4.99 -13.12
CA ASN A 124 7.67 5.18 -12.38
C ASN A 124 8.38 3.86 -12.09
N ARG A 125 8.08 2.80 -12.84
CA ARG A 125 8.74 1.52 -12.65
C ARG A 125 10.21 1.61 -13.04
N GLU A 126 11.05 1.09 -12.18
CA GLU A 126 12.48 0.98 -12.39
C GLU A 126 12.99 -0.36 -11.85
N PHE A 127 14.13 -0.80 -12.36
CA PHE A 127 14.79 -2.02 -11.97
C PHE A 127 16.04 -1.69 -11.16
N TRP A 128 16.04 -2.11 -9.91
CA TRP A 128 17.20 -2.08 -9.04
C TRP A 128 18.03 -3.33 -9.28
N ILE A 129 19.34 -3.14 -9.45
CA ILE A 129 20.32 -4.21 -9.49
C ILE A 129 20.99 -4.23 -8.12
N LEU A 130 20.83 -5.35 -7.42
CA LEU A 130 21.22 -5.53 -6.03
C LEU A 130 22.33 -6.58 -5.94
N SER A 131 23.23 -6.44 -4.97
CA SER A 131 24.19 -7.48 -4.59
C SER A 131 24.01 -7.87 -3.13
N GLY A 132 23.96 -9.18 -2.90
CA GLY A 132 23.77 -9.79 -1.59
C GLY A 132 22.40 -9.55 -0.97
N THR A 133 22.17 -10.18 0.17
CA THR A 133 21.00 -9.97 1.04
C THR A 133 21.42 -10.28 2.46
N PHE A 134 21.31 -9.29 3.35
CA PHE A 134 21.95 -9.28 4.66
C PHE A 134 20.91 -9.05 5.77
N PHE A 135 21.20 -9.50 6.98
CA PHE A 135 20.32 -9.32 8.13
C PHE A 135 20.44 -7.92 8.73
N SER A 136 21.61 -7.28 8.59
CA SER A 136 21.87 -5.96 9.14
C SER A 136 22.43 -4.99 8.09
N GLU A 137 22.26 -3.70 8.36
CA GLU A 137 22.84 -2.64 7.53
C GLU A 137 24.38 -2.69 7.57
N ASP A 138 24.96 -3.01 8.72
CA ASP A 138 26.41 -3.12 8.91
C ASP A 138 27.03 -4.23 8.03
N GLU A 139 26.40 -5.41 7.98
CA GLU A 139 26.84 -6.50 7.09
C GLU A 139 26.81 -6.07 5.62
N ALA A 140 25.73 -5.41 5.21
CA ALA A 140 25.59 -4.90 3.85
C ALA A 140 26.62 -3.80 3.53
N GLU A 141 26.97 -2.97 4.51
CA GLU A 141 27.96 -1.91 4.36
C GLU A 141 29.39 -2.45 4.26
N VAL A 142 29.72 -3.50 5.02
CA VAL A 142 30.98 -4.25 4.87
C VAL A 142 31.07 -4.84 3.46
N HIS A 143 29.99 -5.50 2.99
CA HIS A 143 29.95 -6.03 1.62
C HIS A 143 30.11 -4.92 0.58
N ARG A 144 29.41 -3.80 0.73
CA ARG A 144 29.51 -2.64 -0.17
C ARG A 144 30.95 -2.17 -0.33
N ARG A 145 31.69 -2.04 0.76
CA ARG A 145 33.10 -1.58 0.75
C ARG A 145 34.05 -2.56 0.09
N SER A 146 33.66 -3.84 -0.03
CA SER A 146 34.45 -4.86 -0.74
C SER A 146 34.26 -4.82 -2.26
N LEU A 147 33.19 -4.17 -2.74
CA LEU A 147 32.89 -4.11 -4.17
C LEU A 147 33.74 -3.05 -4.90
N PRO A 148 34.10 -3.29 -6.17
CA PRO A 148 34.69 -2.27 -7.03
C PRO A 148 33.78 -1.04 -7.14
N ASP A 149 34.34 0.16 -7.16
CA ASP A 149 33.60 1.42 -7.32
C ASP A 149 32.44 1.64 -6.32
N PHE A 150 32.62 1.17 -5.08
CA PHE A 150 31.62 1.25 -4.02
C PHE A 150 31.05 2.65 -3.77
N GLY A 151 31.78 3.72 -4.14
CA GLY A 151 31.36 5.11 -3.97
C GLY A 151 30.03 5.46 -4.67
N GLY A 152 29.67 4.76 -5.75
CA GLY A 152 28.39 4.93 -6.44
C GLY A 152 27.24 4.06 -5.89
N MET A 153 27.55 3.11 -5.01
CA MET A 153 26.61 2.10 -4.50
C MET A 153 26.03 2.51 -3.16
N LYS A 154 24.82 2.03 -2.84
CA LYS A 154 24.16 2.33 -1.56
C LYS A 154 23.57 1.07 -0.94
N VAL A 155 23.70 0.95 0.37
CA VAL A 155 22.90 -0.01 1.13
C VAL A 155 21.45 0.47 1.14
N VAL A 156 20.52 -0.44 0.85
CA VAL A 156 19.09 -0.16 0.87
C VAL A 156 18.35 -1.26 1.61
N PRO A 157 17.29 -0.92 2.37
CA PRO A 157 16.37 -1.91 2.89
C PRO A 157 15.53 -2.48 1.74
N VAL A 158 15.30 -3.78 1.77
CA VAL A 158 14.51 -4.53 0.79
C VAL A 158 13.50 -5.37 1.54
N ILE A 159 12.22 -5.21 1.18
CA ILE A 159 11.15 -6.05 1.69
C ILE A 159 11.27 -7.41 0.99
N THR A 160 11.71 -8.43 1.73
CA THR A 160 11.84 -9.81 1.23
C THR A 160 10.59 -10.62 1.47
N ARG A 161 9.82 -10.26 2.51
CA ARG A 161 8.48 -10.78 2.77
C ARG A 161 7.57 -9.61 3.13
N PRO A 162 6.51 -9.31 2.36
CA PRO A 162 5.60 -8.24 2.72
C PRO A 162 4.89 -8.58 4.04
N ALA A 163 4.60 -7.56 4.85
CA ALA A 163 3.72 -7.71 5.98
C ALA A 163 2.33 -8.15 5.50
N ARG A 164 1.67 -9.01 6.29
CA ARG A 164 0.32 -9.47 6.01
C ARG A 164 -0.50 -9.42 7.28
N GLY A 165 -1.80 -9.21 7.14
CA GLY A 165 -2.73 -9.32 8.24
C GLY A 165 -4.13 -9.58 7.73
N ASP A 166 -4.89 -10.30 8.52
CA ASP A 166 -6.29 -10.62 8.26
C ASP A 166 -7.16 -9.82 9.22
N LEU A 167 -8.30 -9.35 8.72
CA LEU A 167 -9.28 -8.58 9.47
C LEU A 167 -10.57 -9.38 9.59
N HIS A 168 -11.23 -9.26 10.73
CA HIS A 168 -12.59 -9.76 10.93
C HIS A 168 -13.57 -8.59 10.94
N LEU A 169 -14.62 -8.70 10.12
CA LEU A 169 -15.75 -7.76 10.07
C LEU A 169 -17.05 -8.54 10.14
N GLU A 170 -17.82 -8.42 11.23
CA GLU A 170 -19.11 -9.13 11.39
C GLU A 170 -19.01 -10.65 11.12
N GLY A 171 -17.91 -11.29 11.56
CA GLY A 171 -17.66 -12.72 11.33
C GLY A 171 -17.10 -13.07 9.94
N LEU A 172 -16.92 -12.09 9.04
CA LEU A 172 -16.23 -12.26 7.77
C LEU A 172 -14.73 -12.04 7.94
N VAL A 173 -13.92 -13.03 7.55
CA VAL A 173 -12.46 -12.89 7.46
C VAL A 173 -12.08 -12.29 6.12
N VAL A 174 -11.38 -11.15 6.13
CA VAL A 174 -10.89 -10.45 4.95
C VAL A 174 -9.37 -10.40 4.97
N LYS A 175 -8.75 -10.99 3.94
CA LYS A 175 -7.29 -11.08 3.84
C LYS A 175 -6.65 -9.79 3.38
N GLY A 176 -5.58 -9.37 4.06
CA GLY A 176 -4.76 -8.21 3.70
C GLY A 176 -5.36 -6.84 4.02
N GLY A 177 -6.69 -6.71 4.01
CA GLY A 177 -7.39 -5.48 4.35
C GLY A 177 -8.73 -5.32 3.61
N ILE A 178 -9.52 -4.37 4.07
CA ILE A 178 -10.81 -4.01 3.45
C ILE A 178 -10.83 -2.53 3.10
N ARG A 179 -11.39 -2.20 1.94
CA ARG A 179 -11.73 -0.84 1.53
C ARG A 179 -13.23 -0.64 1.69
N LEU A 180 -13.61 0.25 2.60
CA LEU A 180 -15.00 0.66 2.78
C LEU A 180 -15.29 1.90 1.92
N VAL A 181 -16.40 1.87 1.17
CA VAL A 181 -16.82 2.96 0.29
C VAL A 181 -18.28 3.30 0.59
N PRO A 182 -18.60 4.54 0.99
CA PRO A 182 -19.99 4.96 1.17
C PRO A 182 -20.75 4.89 -0.15
N ALA A 183 -22.04 4.56 -0.09
CA ALA A 183 -22.89 4.46 -1.28
C ALA A 183 -23.12 5.83 -1.96
N ASN A 184 -22.94 6.92 -1.22
CA ASN A 184 -23.10 8.29 -1.68
C ASN A 184 -21.84 9.13 -1.43
N LYS A 185 -21.56 10.11 -2.30
CA LYS A 185 -20.38 11.00 -2.18
C LYS A 185 -20.37 11.86 -0.91
N SER A 186 -21.52 12.06 -0.28
CA SER A 186 -21.65 12.78 1.00
C SER A 186 -21.62 11.86 2.22
N GLY A 187 -21.57 10.54 2.02
CA GLY A 187 -21.49 9.57 3.10
C GLY A 187 -20.15 9.69 3.82
N ARG A 188 -20.20 9.60 5.13
CA ARG A 188 -19.04 9.72 6.03
C ARG A 188 -18.97 8.49 6.92
N PHE A 189 -17.76 8.15 7.33
CA PHE A 189 -17.53 7.15 8.36
C PHE A 189 -17.23 7.84 9.68
N ILE A 190 -17.88 7.37 10.74
CA ILE A 190 -17.66 7.80 12.10
C ILE A 190 -16.93 6.65 12.78
N LEU A 191 -15.68 6.87 13.19
CA LEU A 191 -14.91 5.93 13.99
C LEU A 191 -15.19 6.25 15.45
N ASP A 192 -15.71 5.29 16.19
CA ASP A 192 -16.14 5.49 17.56
C ASP A 192 -15.00 5.23 18.55
N ASN A 193 -14.81 6.15 19.50
CA ASN A 193 -13.89 5.99 20.63
C ASN A 193 -12.46 5.61 20.22
N ILE A 194 -11.91 6.28 19.21
CA ILE A 194 -10.53 6.07 18.78
C ILE A 194 -9.55 6.87 19.63
N ARG A 195 -8.32 6.38 19.77
CA ARG A 195 -7.24 7.11 20.43
C ARG A 195 -6.79 8.29 19.58
N VAL A 196 -6.76 9.48 20.17
CA VAL A 196 -6.37 10.73 19.51
C VAL A 196 -5.36 11.49 20.37
N GLY A 197 -4.39 12.14 19.72
CA GLY A 197 -3.30 12.88 20.35
C GLY A 197 -1.94 12.17 20.28
N ILE A 198 -0.87 12.90 20.57
CA ILE A 198 0.50 12.38 20.64
C ILE A 198 1.11 12.71 22.01
N GLY A 199 1.53 11.69 22.76
CA GLY A 199 2.18 11.82 24.06
C GLY A 199 1.24 11.90 25.28
N PHE A 200 1.79 11.64 26.47
CA PHE A 200 1.07 11.35 27.72
C PHE A 200 0.09 12.45 28.19
N HIS A 201 0.26 13.70 27.74
CA HIS A 201 -0.58 14.84 28.17
C HIS A 201 -1.70 15.22 27.18
N TRP A 202 -1.75 14.59 26.01
CA TRP A 202 -2.72 14.91 24.96
C TRP A 202 -3.46 13.67 24.45
N ASP A 203 -3.12 12.50 24.99
CA ASP A 203 -3.71 11.22 24.68
C ASP A 203 -5.09 11.08 25.35
N HIS A 204 -6.13 10.99 24.52
CA HIS A 204 -7.50 10.78 24.96
C HIS A 204 -8.26 9.98 23.90
N ARG A 205 -9.51 9.61 24.19
CA ARG A 205 -10.37 8.91 23.24
C ARG A 205 -11.55 9.78 22.85
N GLU A 206 -11.83 9.84 21.55
CA GLU A 206 -12.97 10.56 20.99
C GLU A 206 -13.46 9.89 19.69
N SER A 207 -14.67 10.23 19.26
CA SER A 207 -15.18 9.79 17.96
C SER A 207 -14.76 10.78 16.88
N GLN A 208 -14.28 10.26 15.74
CA GLN A 208 -13.77 11.05 14.62
C GLN A 208 -14.54 10.73 13.33
N GLU A 209 -14.75 11.76 12.51
CA GLU A 209 -15.51 11.66 11.26
C GLU A 209 -14.60 11.86 10.05
N TYR A 210 -14.71 10.97 9.06
CA TYR A 210 -13.84 10.91 7.87
C TYR A 210 -14.62 10.96 6.55
#